data_AF-A0A2N6L750-F1
#
_entry.id   AF-A0A2N6L750-F1
#
_cell.length_a   1.000
_cell.length_b   1.000
_cell.length_c   1.000
_cell.angle_alpha   90.00
_cell.angle_beta   90.00
_cell.angle_gamma   90.00
#
_symmetry.space_group_name_H-M   'P 1'
#
loop_
_entity.id
_entity.type
_entity.pdbx_description
1 polymer ?
#
loop_
_entity_poly.entity_id
_entity_poly.type
_entity_poly.pdbx_seq_one_letter_code
_entity_poly.pdbx_strand_id
1 'polypeptide(L)'
;YKYSINKPYFLLVGTGNGYKNGILFFQAFSKLASSNGFDIVCTGSSGLLAPEFRTYTSGSVVHMLQLSDEELATAYSGAVALVYPSKYEGFGMPIIEAMACGCPVITCPNASLPEVAGEAAIYIKDDDIQGLADALCEVQKPSVRQSLIAAGLEQAKKFSWSKMAEIVSSALIDATLLPLNLKEMNLIIFPDWLQPEELISLELAQVIKTLAIHSENSNITLLIDTNNIATEDAELFLSSVTMNLLMEEDLDITDGLEISIVGNLADIQWKVLLPRLHGRIVLKHENQQALIQAKADTLSAYELASFSQARDKEFFLVE
;
A
#
# COMPACT_ATOMS: atom_id res chain seq x y z
N TYR A 1 5.35 5.78 39.44
CA TYR A 1 6.47 6.62 39.92
C TYR A 1 6.58 7.99 39.23
N LYS A 2 6.41 8.15 37.91
CA LYS A 2 6.43 9.50 37.27
C LYS A 2 5.14 10.31 37.42
N TYR A 3 3.98 9.65 37.31
CA TYR A 3 2.65 10.28 37.34
C TYR A 3 1.80 9.89 38.55
N SER A 4 2.40 9.23 39.55
CA SER A 4 1.71 8.79 40.77
C SER A 4 0.43 7.96 40.54
N ILE A 5 0.34 7.24 39.42
CA ILE A 5 -0.70 6.22 39.16
C ILE A 5 -0.38 5.00 40.02
N ASN A 6 -1.26 4.69 40.96
CA ASN A 6 -1.04 3.63 41.96
C ASN A 6 -2.13 2.55 41.98
N LYS A 7 -3.20 2.74 41.20
CA LYS A 7 -4.29 1.78 41.03
C LYS A 7 -4.29 1.23 39.59
N PRO A 8 -4.90 0.07 39.35
CA PRO A 8 -5.28 -0.33 38.00
C PRO A 8 -6.10 0.81 37.35
N TYR A 9 -5.97 1.00 36.04
CA TYR A 9 -6.64 2.12 35.37
C TYR A 9 -7.20 1.76 34.01
N PHE A 10 -8.23 2.50 33.62
CA PHE A 10 -8.71 2.54 32.24
C PHE A 10 -8.06 3.73 31.53
N LEU A 11 -7.67 3.51 30.26
CA LEU A 11 -7.02 4.51 29.44
C LEU A 11 -7.99 5.06 28.40
N LEU A 12 -7.97 6.38 28.22
CA LEU A 12 -8.66 7.10 27.16
C LEU A 12 -7.67 7.97 26.38
N VAL A 13 -7.65 7.82 25.05
CA VAL A 13 -6.78 8.57 24.15
C VAL A 13 -7.64 9.51 23.31
N GLY A 14 -7.37 10.82 23.36
CA GLY A 14 -8.20 11.85 22.74
C GLY A 14 -9.51 12.11 23.49
N THR A 15 -9.47 12.16 24.83
CA THR A 15 -10.68 12.32 25.66
C THR A 15 -11.35 13.67 25.38
N GLY A 16 -12.60 13.66 24.92
CA GLY A 16 -13.34 14.88 24.63
C GLY A 16 -14.80 14.65 24.25
N ASN A 17 -15.53 15.76 24.15
CA ASN A 17 -16.90 15.80 23.62
C ASN A 17 -16.93 15.63 22.11
N GLY A 18 -18.10 15.29 21.57
CA GLY A 18 -18.31 15.09 20.14
C GLY A 18 -18.08 13.63 19.74
N TYR A 19 -17.33 13.41 18.66
CA TYR A 19 -17.24 12.08 18.05
C TYR A 19 -16.44 11.08 18.91
N LYS A 20 -15.44 11.51 19.70
CA LYS A 20 -14.68 10.63 20.62
C LYS A 20 -15.53 10.09 21.77
N ASN A 21 -16.65 10.74 22.07
CA ASN A 21 -17.70 10.25 22.97
C ASN A 21 -17.24 9.91 24.39
N GLY A 22 -16.28 10.67 24.95
CA GLY A 22 -15.73 10.40 26.28
C GLY A 22 -16.78 10.38 27.39
N ILE A 23 -17.88 11.13 27.23
CA ILE A 23 -19.00 11.16 28.18
C ILE A 23 -19.59 9.77 28.44
N LEU A 24 -19.65 8.91 27.42
CA LEU A 24 -20.21 7.56 27.55
C LEU A 24 -19.39 6.73 28.56
N PHE A 25 -18.06 6.83 28.47
CA PHE A 25 -17.16 6.17 29.43
C PHE A 25 -17.40 6.66 30.84
N PHE A 26 -17.43 7.98 31.07
CA PHE A 26 -17.60 8.52 32.43
C PHE A 26 -18.95 8.09 33.04
N GLN A 27 -20.03 8.16 32.26
CA GLN A 27 -21.36 7.68 32.70
C GLN A 27 -21.34 6.20 33.05
N ALA A 28 -20.74 5.35 32.21
CA ALA A 28 -20.64 3.91 32.44
C ALA A 28 -19.74 3.58 33.64
N PHE A 29 -18.59 4.24 33.76
CA PHE A 29 -17.63 4.05 34.85
C PHE A 29 -18.25 4.36 36.21
N SER A 30 -19.07 5.42 36.31
CA SER A 30 -19.76 5.78 37.56
C SER A 30 -20.74 4.72 38.06
N LYS A 31 -21.21 3.82 37.19
CA LYS A 31 -22.10 2.70 37.55
C LYS A 31 -21.35 1.50 38.12
N LEU A 32 -20.02 1.46 38.01
CA LEU A 32 -19.23 0.38 38.58
C LEU A 32 -19.23 0.49 40.11
N ALA A 33 -19.71 -0.56 40.79
CA ALA A 33 -19.65 -0.64 42.25
C ALA A 33 -18.20 -0.54 42.79
N SER A 34 -17.23 -0.94 41.96
CA SER A 34 -15.79 -0.93 42.25
C SER A 34 -15.05 0.26 41.64
N SER A 35 -15.74 1.31 41.16
CA SER A 35 -15.11 2.47 40.49
C SER A 35 -13.94 3.07 41.27
N ASN A 36 -14.10 3.25 42.59
CA ASN A 36 -13.05 3.76 43.50
C ASN A 36 -11.76 2.91 43.54
N GLY A 37 -11.82 1.68 43.05
CA GLY A 37 -10.66 0.78 42.91
C GLY A 37 -9.77 1.08 41.71
N PHE A 38 -10.20 1.99 40.82
CA PHE A 38 -9.52 2.32 39.58
C PHE A 38 -9.12 3.80 39.52
N ASP A 39 -8.03 4.06 38.83
CA ASP A 39 -7.70 5.39 38.32
C ASP A 39 -8.18 5.51 36.86
N ILE A 40 -8.27 6.74 36.36
CA ILE A 40 -8.59 7.03 34.95
C ILE A 40 -7.40 7.79 34.37
N VAL A 41 -6.83 7.29 33.28
CA VAL A 41 -5.77 8.00 32.56
C VAL A 41 -6.34 8.52 31.25
N CYS A 42 -6.24 9.84 31.06
CA CYS A 42 -6.69 10.52 29.85
C CYS A 42 -5.49 11.21 29.20
N THR A 43 -5.28 10.99 27.91
CA THR A 43 -4.23 11.65 27.12
C THR A 43 -4.75 12.12 25.77
N GLY A 44 -3.94 12.83 25.00
CA GLY A 44 -4.34 13.43 23.72
C GLY A 44 -5.32 14.62 23.84
N SER A 45 -5.55 15.10 25.05
CA SER A 45 -6.35 16.30 25.36
C SER A 45 -5.59 17.19 26.32
N SER A 46 -5.49 18.48 26.04
CA SER A 46 -4.81 19.45 26.91
C SER A 46 -5.76 20.01 27.97
N GLY A 47 -5.21 20.39 29.12
CA GLY A 47 -5.93 21.08 30.18
C GLY A 47 -6.57 20.17 31.24
N LEU A 48 -7.51 20.75 31.99
CA LEU A 48 -8.21 20.08 33.07
C LEU A 48 -9.38 19.25 32.54
N LEU A 49 -9.76 18.21 33.29
CA LEU A 49 -10.97 17.45 33.00
C LEU A 49 -12.19 18.40 32.99
N ALA A 50 -12.99 18.30 31.92
CA ALA A 50 -14.20 19.10 31.73
C ALA A 50 -15.16 18.93 32.92
N PRO A 51 -15.84 20.00 33.38
CA PRO A 51 -16.73 19.95 34.54
C PRO A 51 -17.82 18.87 34.44
N GLU A 52 -18.38 18.63 33.24
CA GLU A 52 -19.42 17.60 33.06
C GLU A 52 -18.93 16.19 33.35
N PHE A 53 -17.64 15.90 33.22
CA PHE A 53 -17.10 14.56 33.48
C PHE A 53 -16.83 14.34 34.98
N ARG A 54 -16.51 15.42 35.72
CA ARG A 54 -16.13 15.34 37.15
C ARG A 54 -17.23 14.77 38.04
N THR A 55 -18.51 14.94 37.65
CA THR A 55 -19.65 14.41 38.42
C THR A 55 -19.67 12.87 38.45
N TYR A 56 -18.95 12.21 37.55
CA TYR A 56 -18.93 10.75 37.40
C TYR A 56 -17.66 10.09 37.95
N THR A 57 -16.72 10.86 38.50
CA THR A 57 -15.39 10.37 38.90
C THR A 57 -15.21 10.33 40.42
N SER A 58 -16.31 10.34 41.17
CA SER A 58 -16.28 10.31 42.64
C SER A 58 -15.43 9.14 43.13
N GLY A 59 -14.47 9.42 44.03
CA GLY A 59 -13.57 8.43 44.63
C GLY A 59 -12.47 7.84 43.72
N SER A 60 -12.35 8.33 42.49
CA SER A 60 -11.31 7.93 41.52
C SER A 60 -10.43 9.12 41.13
N VAL A 61 -9.14 8.89 40.89
CA VAL A 61 -8.23 9.94 40.42
C VAL A 61 -8.22 9.95 38.89
N VAL A 62 -8.41 11.14 38.30
CA VAL A 62 -8.30 11.33 36.85
C VAL A 62 -6.99 12.02 36.53
N HIS A 63 -6.13 11.31 35.80
CA HIS A 63 -4.83 11.78 35.36
C HIS A 63 -4.95 12.32 33.94
N MET A 64 -4.93 13.64 33.78
CA MET A 64 -4.88 14.31 32.47
C MET A 64 -3.41 14.50 32.08
N LEU A 65 -2.90 13.64 31.19
CA LEU A 65 -1.47 13.55 30.88
C LEU A 65 -1.19 13.90 29.42
N GLN A 66 -0.08 14.60 29.20
CA GLN A 66 0.57 14.70 27.90
C GLN A 66 1.72 13.70 27.90
N LEU A 67 1.61 12.68 27.05
CA LEU A 67 2.54 11.56 26.99
C LEU A 67 3.31 11.63 25.67
N SER A 68 4.61 11.39 25.73
CA SER A 68 5.40 11.01 24.56
C SER A 68 5.02 9.61 24.06
N ASP A 69 5.45 9.23 22.87
CA ASP A 69 5.14 7.92 22.27
C ASP A 69 5.58 6.74 23.17
N GLU A 70 6.77 6.83 23.78
CA GLU A 70 7.27 5.80 24.71
C GLU A 70 6.42 5.71 25.99
N GLU A 71 5.96 6.85 26.49
CA GLU A 71 5.11 6.91 27.68
C GLU A 71 3.69 6.43 27.37
N LEU A 72 3.18 6.72 26.17
CA LEU A 72 1.90 6.23 25.69
C LEU A 72 1.93 4.71 25.51
N ALA A 73 3.00 4.15 24.93
CA ALA A 73 3.20 2.70 24.87
C ALA A 73 3.24 2.06 26.26
N THR A 74 3.88 2.73 27.22
CA THR A 74 3.89 2.30 28.63
C THR A 74 2.49 2.37 29.25
N ALA A 75 1.72 3.42 28.93
CA ALA A 75 0.35 3.58 29.40
C ALA A 75 -0.59 2.50 28.81
N TYR A 76 -0.47 2.16 27.54
CA TYR A 76 -1.21 1.03 26.96
C TYR A 76 -0.86 -0.27 27.67
N SER A 77 0.44 -0.56 27.81
CA SER A 77 0.93 -1.82 28.41
C SER A 77 0.47 -2.03 29.86
N GLY A 78 0.26 -0.93 30.60
CA GLY A 78 -0.18 -0.95 32.00
C GLY A 78 -1.69 -0.81 32.22
N ALA A 79 -2.47 -0.47 31.19
CA ALA A 79 -3.90 -0.26 31.33
C ALA A 79 -4.67 -1.58 31.46
N VAL A 80 -5.80 -1.54 32.19
CA VAL A 80 -6.77 -2.64 32.24
C VAL A 80 -7.38 -2.84 30.85
N ALA A 81 -7.73 -1.72 30.20
CA ALA A 81 -8.16 -1.65 28.82
C ALA A 81 -8.03 -0.21 28.30
N LEU A 82 -7.82 -0.07 27.00
CA LEU A 82 -8.18 1.13 26.27
C LEU A 82 -9.70 1.15 26.09
N VAL A 83 -10.33 2.25 26.48
CA VAL A 83 -11.75 2.49 26.24
C VAL A 83 -11.90 3.58 25.20
N TYR A 84 -12.40 3.20 24.03
CA TYR A 84 -12.43 4.05 22.84
C TYR A 84 -13.82 4.08 22.20
N PRO A 85 -14.84 4.68 22.85
CA PRO A 85 -16.24 4.61 22.44
C PRO A 85 -16.57 5.56 21.26
N SER A 86 -15.63 5.73 20.33
CA SER A 86 -15.70 6.72 19.26
C SER A 86 -16.84 6.42 18.27
N LYS A 87 -17.55 7.47 17.86
CA LYS A 87 -18.62 7.44 16.86
C LYS A 87 -18.10 7.43 15.44
N TYR A 88 -16.86 7.91 15.24
CA TYR A 88 -16.24 8.01 13.93
C TYR A 88 -14.72 8.10 14.04
N GLU A 89 -14.00 7.38 13.18
CA GLU A 89 -12.55 7.55 13.01
C GLU A 89 -12.18 7.37 11.53
N GLY A 90 -11.06 7.95 11.13
CA GLY A 90 -10.46 7.65 9.83
C GLY A 90 -9.82 6.26 9.79
N PHE A 91 -8.95 5.96 10.76
CA PHE A 91 -8.30 4.65 10.89
C PHE A 91 -8.53 4.03 12.26
N GLY A 92 -8.21 4.75 13.34
CA GLY A 92 -8.28 4.22 14.71
C GLY A 92 -6.92 3.78 15.25
N MET A 93 -5.87 4.58 15.01
CA MET A 93 -4.50 4.32 15.50
C MET A 93 -4.42 3.90 16.98
N PRO A 94 -5.17 4.52 17.92
CA PRO A 94 -5.12 4.10 19.31
C PRO A 94 -5.49 2.63 19.55
N ILE A 95 -6.40 2.08 18.75
CA ILE A 95 -6.78 0.66 18.85
C ILE A 95 -5.59 -0.24 18.52
N ILE A 96 -4.92 0.02 17.39
CA ILE A 96 -3.84 -0.85 16.94
C ILE A 96 -2.59 -0.72 17.81
N GLU A 97 -2.32 0.48 18.31
CA GLU A 97 -1.25 0.74 19.28
C GLU A 97 -1.53 0.00 20.59
N ALA A 98 -2.76 0.10 21.13
CA ALA A 98 -3.17 -0.63 22.32
C ALA A 98 -2.98 -2.15 22.13
N MET A 99 -3.47 -2.70 21.02
CA MET A 99 -3.32 -4.11 20.68
C MET A 99 -1.86 -4.54 20.57
N ALA A 100 -1.00 -3.73 19.94
CA ALA A 100 0.43 -3.99 19.81
C ALA A 100 1.15 -3.99 21.18
N CYS A 101 0.64 -3.22 22.14
CA CYS A 101 1.12 -3.19 23.53
C CYS A 101 0.49 -4.27 24.42
N GLY A 102 -0.35 -5.18 23.88
CA GLY A 102 -1.06 -6.18 24.68
C GLY A 102 -2.10 -5.57 25.61
N CYS A 103 -2.69 -4.44 25.23
CA CYS A 103 -3.76 -3.77 25.95
C CYS A 103 -5.13 -4.18 25.36
N PRO A 104 -6.05 -4.74 26.16
CA PRO A 104 -7.42 -5.00 25.72
C PRO A 104 -8.11 -3.73 25.23
N VAL A 105 -8.98 -3.86 24.23
CA VAL A 105 -9.73 -2.73 23.65
C VAL A 105 -11.23 -2.92 23.84
N ILE A 106 -11.89 -1.87 24.31
CA ILE A 106 -13.34 -1.72 24.27
C ILE A 106 -13.66 -0.57 23.30
N THR A 107 -14.45 -0.83 22.27
CA THR A 107 -14.69 0.14 21.18
C THR A 107 -16.09 0.00 20.57
N CYS A 108 -16.45 0.87 19.63
CA CYS A 108 -17.73 0.80 18.90
C CYS A 108 -17.54 0.17 17.52
N PRO A 109 -18.56 -0.52 16.96
CA PRO A 109 -18.50 -1.08 15.60
C PRO A 109 -18.81 -0.01 14.53
N ASN A 110 -18.16 1.15 14.63
CA ASN A 110 -18.40 2.33 13.80
C ASN A 110 -17.21 2.62 12.88
N ALA A 111 -17.47 3.18 11.69
CA ALA A 111 -16.44 3.61 10.75
C ALA A 111 -15.38 2.52 10.49
N SER A 112 -14.09 2.86 10.54
CA SER A 112 -12.97 1.94 10.32
C SER A 112 -12.67 1.01 11.51
N LEU A 113 -13.32 1.19 12.66
CA LEU A 113 -12.97 0.49 13.90
C LEU A 113 -13.17 -1.04 13.82
N PRO A 114 -14.22 -1.58 13.17
CA PRO A 114 -14.35 -3.01 12.90
C PRO A 114 -13.19 -3.59 12.09
N GLU A 115 -12.71 -2.85 11.09
CA GLU A 115 -11.63 -3.30 10.19
C GLU A 115 -10.29 -3.38 10.94
N VAL A 116 -10.02 -2.39 11.80
CA VAL A 116 -8.78 -2.34 12.59
C VAL A 116 -8.81 -3.33 13.75
N ALA A 117 -9.90 -3.37 14.53
CA ALA A 117 -9.94 -4.17 15.75
C ALA A 117 -10.30 -5.64 15.48
N GLY A 118 -11.02 -5.95 14.40
CA GLY A 118 -11.50 -7.30 14.10
C GLY A 118 -12.18 -7.96 15.30
N GLU A 119 -11.99 -9.26 15.50
CA GLU A 119 -12.56 -9.99 16.63
C GLU A 119 -11.80 -9.78 17.96
N ALA A 120 -10.81 -8.88 18.01
CA ALA A 120 -9.91 -8.70 19.15
C ALA A 120 -10.34 -7.60 20.13
N ALA A 121 -11.58 -7.10 20.03
CA ALA A 121 -12.13 -6.06 20.91
C ALA A 121 -13.50 -6.45 21.46
N ILE A 122 -13.87 -5.82 22.60
CA ILE A 122 -15.26 -5.83 23.05
C ILE A 122 -15.98 -4.69 22.35
N TYR A 123 -17.00 -5.02 21.55
CA TYR A 123 -17.82 -4.02 20.87
C TYR A 123 -19.03 -3.61 21.71
N ILE A 124 -19.24 -2.30 21.83
CA ILE A 124 -20.39 -1.68 22.48
C ILE A 124 -21.08 -0.70 21.52
N LYS A 125 -22.35 -0.38 21.77
CA LYS A 125 -23.04 0.69 21.04
C LYS A 125 -22.62 2.04 21.59
N ASP A 126 -22.50 3.05 20.73
CA ASP A 126 -21.99 4.37 21.09
C ASP A 126 -22.98 5.26 21.89
N ASP A 127 -24.15 4.72 22.22
CA ASP A 127 -25.18 5.30 23.07
C ASP A 127 -25.54 4.42 24.27
N ASP A 128 -24.91 3.26 24.45
CA ASP A 128 -25.26 2.28 25.46
C ASP A 128 -24.36 2.35 26.70
N ILE A 129 -24.81 3.16 27.66
CA ILE A 129 -24.13 3.33 28.96
C ILE A 129 -24.05 1.99 29.71
N GLN A 130 -25.09 1.15 29.64
CA GLN A 130 -25.12 -0.10 30.40
C GLN A 130 -24.21 -1.15 29.75
N GLY A 131 -24.26 -1.28 28.42
CA GLY A 131 -23.37 -2.16 27.66
C GLY A 131 -21.90 -1.82 27.90
N LEU A 132 -21.54 -0.52 27.97
CA LEU A 132 -20.17 -0.14 28.33
C LEU A 132 -19.84 -0.47 29.79
N ALA A 133 -20.75 -0.28 30.74
CA ALA A 133 -20.51 -0.66 32.14
C ALA A 133 -20.28 -2.18 32.30
N ASP A 134 -21.07 -2.98 31.57
CA ASP A 134 -20.93 -4.44 31.53
C ASP A 134 -19.59 -4.83 30.88
N ALA A 135 -19.20 -4.19 29.78
CA ALA A 135 -17.90 -4.41 29.14
C ALA A 135 -16.71 -4.07 30.06
N LEU A 136 -16.80 -2.97 30.83
CA LEU A 136 -15.81 -2.60 31.84
C LEU A 136 -15.70 -3.67 32.94
N CYS A 137 -16.79 -4.36 33.28
CA CYS A 137 -16.76 -5.50 34.22
C CYS A 137 -16.18 -6.76 33.57
N GLU A 138 -16.59 -7.08 32.35
CA GLU A 138 -16.14 -8.27 31.62
C GLU A 138 -14.63 -8.27 31.37
N VAL A 139 -14.06 -7.13 30.95
CA VAL A 139 -12.63 -7.04 30.62
C VAL A 139 -11.71 -7.27 31.84
N GLN A 140 -12.24 -7.11 33.06
CA GLN A 140 -11.48 -7.38 34.29
C GLN A 140 -11.32 -8.88 34.55
N LYS A 141 -12.18 -9.74 33.97
CA LYS A 141 -12.09 -11.19 34.16
C LYS A 141 -10.81 -11.71 33.53
N PRO A 142 -9.94 -12.44 34.27
CA PRO A 142 -8.64 -12.86 33.76
C PRO A 142 -8.69 -13.64 32.44
N SER A 143 -9.68 -14.53 32.27
CA SER A 143 -9.86 -15.32 31.05
C SER A 143 -10.21 -14.46 29.83
N VAL A 144 -11.15 -13.52 30.00
CA VAL A 144 -11.54 -12.56 28.95
C VAL A 144 -10.36 -11.69 28.59
N ARG A 145 -9.67 -11.13 29.59
CA ARG A 145 -8.51 -10.27 29.39
C ARG A 145 -7.39 -10.98 28.64
N GLN A 146 -7.01 -12.18 29.05
CA GLN A 146 -5.96 -12.96 28.39
C GLN A 146 -6.34 -13.30 26.94
N SER A 147 -7.61 -13.64 26.69
CA SER A 147 -8.09 -13.90 25.33
C SER A 147 -7.98 -12.67 24.43
N LEU A 148 -8.39 -11.49 24.92
CA LEU A 148 -8.31 -10.23 24.17
C LEU A 148 -6.86 -9.80 23.92
N ILE A 149 -5.96 -10.00 24.89
CA ILE A 149 -4.53 -9.71 24.73
C ILE A 149 -3.94 -10.57 23.61
N ALA A 150 -4.20 -11.89 23.65
CA ALA A 150 -3.70 -12.80 22.62
C ALA A 150 -4.26 -12.46 21.24
N ALA A 151 -5.57 -12.23 21.13
CA ALA A 151 -6.21 -11.83 19.88
C ALA A 151 -5.69 -10.48 19.35
N GLY A 152 -5.51 -9.50 20.24
CA GLY A 152 -5.01 -8.17 19.89
C GLY A 152 -3.59 -8.20 19.35
N LEU A 153 -2.69 -8.95 19.99
CA LEU A 153 -1.31 -9.11 19.50
C LEU A 153 -1.27 -9.75 18.11
N GLU A 154 -2.12 -10.74 17.82
CA GLU A 154 -2.22 -11.33 16.48
C GLU A 154 -2.86 -10.38 15.46
N GLN A 155 -3.88 -9.60 15.86
CA GLN A 155 -4.50 -8.60 15.00
C GLN A 155 -3.51 -7.48 14.63
N ALA A 156 -2.72 -6.99 15.60
CA ALA A 156 -1.71 -5.95 15.40
C ALA A 156 -0.68 -6.30 14.31
N LYS A 157 -0.28 -7.57 14.21
CA LYS A 157 0.68 -8.05 13.20
C LYS A 157 0.20 -7.88 11.75
N LYS A 158 -1.10 -7.70 11.52
CA LYS A 158 -1.64 -7.48 10.17
C LYS A 158 -1.29 -6.10 9.60
N PHE A 159 -0.86 -5.17 10.45
CA PHE A 159 -0.60 -3.78 10.08
C PHE A 159 0.90 -3.47 10.21
N SER A 160 1.46 -2.87 9.17
CA SER A 160 2.86 -2.45 9.16
C SER A 160 3.05 -1.23 8.27
N TRP A 161 3.75 -0.23 8.79
CA TRP A 161 4.17 0.93 8.01
C TRP A 161 5.07 0.56 6.83
N SER A 162 5.96 -0.43 7.00
CA SER A 162 6.83 -0.87 5.90
C SER A 162 6.02 -1.52 4.78
N LYS A 163 5.07 -2.40 5.14
CA LYS A 163 4.19 -3.06 4.17
C LYS A 163 3.31 -2.04 3.44
N MET A 164 2.76 -1.05 4.15
CA MET A 164 1.98 0.02 3.53
C MET A 164 2.85 0.82 2.55
N ALA A 165 4.05 1.22 2.95
CA ALA A 165 4.97 1.98 2.10
C ALA A 165 5.37 1.20 0.84
N GLU A 166 5.63 -0.11 0.96
CA GLU A 166 5.91 -1.00 -0.18
C GLU A 166 4.73 -1.06 -1.15
N ILE A 167 3.51 -1.26 -0.65
CA ILE A 167 2.29 -1.31 -1.49
C ILE A 167 2.08 0.01 -2.23
N VAL A 168 2.16 1.14 -1.52
CA VAL A 168 1.99 2.47 -2.12
C VAL A 168 3.10 2.76 -3.13
N SER A 169 4.35 2.45 -2.80
CA SER A 169 5.48 2.63 -3.70
C SER A 169 5.29 1.82 -4.98
N SER A 170 4.88 0.55 -4.88
CA SER A 170 4.61 -0.29 -6.05
C SER A 170 3.52 0.33 -6.93
N ALA A 171 2.40 0.73 -6.33
CA ALA A 171 1.29 1.32 -7.08
C ALA A 171 1.68 2.62 -7.79
N LEU A 172 2.52 3.45 -7.16
CA LEU A 172 3.04 4.67 -7.79
C LEU A 172 3.99 4.37 -8.94
N ILE A 173 4.89 3.38 -8.80
CA ILE A 173 5.77 2.96 -9.89
C ILE A 173 4.95 2.38 -11.04
N ASP A 174 3.96 1.55 -10.75
CA ASP A 174 3.06 0.98 -11.74
C ASP A 174 2.33 2.08 -12.53
N ALA A 175 1.87 3.12 -11.84
CA ALA A 175 1.26 4.29 -12.49
C ALA A 175 2.21 5.00 -13.47
N THR A 176 3.54 4.98 -13.22
CA THR A 176 4.52 5.56 -14.15
C THR A 176 4.73 4.72 -15.41
N LEU A 177 4.36 3.44 -15.39
CA LEU A 177 4.51 2.53 -16.54
C LEU A 177 3.23 2.43 -17.38
N LEU A 178 2.11 3.02 -16.93
CA LEU A 178 0.86 3.04 -17.69
C LEU A 178 1.00 3.59 -19.12
N PRO A 179 1.79 4.65 -19.39
CA PRO A 179 1.98 5.16 -20.75
C PRO A 179 2.65 4.18 -21.72
N LEU A 180 3.28 3.10 -21.21
CA LEU A 180 3.91 2.08 -22.05
C LEU A 180 2.90 1.11 -22.69
N ASN A 181 1.61 1.22 -22.35
CA ASN A 181 0.52 0.41 -22.93
C ASN A 181 0.87 -1.08 -23.03
N LEU A 182 1.41 -1.65 -21.95
CA LEU A 182 1.81 -3.05 -21.92
C LEU A 182 0.61 -3.98 -22.17
N LYS A 183 0.83 -5.01 -22.99
CA LYS A 183 -0.15 -6.03 -23.37
C LYS A 183 0.25 -7.41 -22.86
N GLU A 184 -0.37 -8.45 -23.39
CA GLU A 184 -0.07 -9.84 -23.04
C GLU A 184 1.37 -10.20 -23.39
N MET A 185 1.88 -9.82 -24.57
CA MET A 185 3.28 -10.03 -24.95
C MET A 185 4.03 -8.71 -25.07
N ASN A 186 5.01 -8.49 -24.20
CA ASN A 186 5.84 -7.27 -24.20
C ASN A 186 7.27 -7.62 -24.58
N LEU A 187 7.75 -7.09 -25.70
CA LEU A 187 9.10 -7.29 -26.22
C LEU A 187 9.85 -5.97 -26.19
N ILE A 188 11.17 -6.02 -26.01
CA ILE A 188 12.01 -4.81 -26.02
C ILE A 188 13.15 -4.91 -27.04
N ILE A 189 13.54 -3.78 -27.62
CA ILE A 189 14.75 -3.63 -28.41
C ILE A 189 15.61 -2.48 -27.88
N PHE A 190 16.92 -2.56 -28.09
CA PHE A 190 17.90 -1.56 -27.70
C PHE A 190 18.68 -1.04 -28.93
N PRO A 191 18.07 -0.17 -29.77
CA PRO A 191 18.76 0.41 -30.91
C PRO A 191 19.99 1.21 -30.47
N ASP A 192 21.10 1.09 -31.21
CA ASP A 192 22.22 2.00 -31.06
C ASP A 192 21.99 3.26 -31.89
N TRP A 193 21.39 4.28 -31.26
CA TRP A 193 21.08 5.58 -31.87
C TRP A 193 22.31 6.40 -32.32
N LEU A 194 23.53 5.94 -32.02
CA LEU A 194 24.77 6.53 -32.51
C LEU A 194 25.17 6.02 -33.91
N GLN A 195 24.49 4.97 -34.41
CA GLN A 195 24.71 4.45 -35.76
C GLN A 195 24.12 5.39 -36.84
N PRO A 196 24.56 5.27 -38.10
CA PRO A 196 23.92 5.95 -39.23
C PRO A 196 22.41 5.71 -39.28
N GLU A 197 21.66 6.78 -39.56
CA GLU A 197 20.19 6.77 -39.63
C GLU A 197 19.65 5.71 -40.60
N GLU A 198 20.31 5.48 -41.74
CA GLU A 198 19.86 4.44 -42.67
C GLU A 198 19.94 3.03 -42.08
N LEU A 199 20.94 2.75 -41.23
CA LEU A 199 21.07 1.44 -40.58
C LEU A 199 20.01 1.23 -39.51
N ILE A 200 19.78 2.24 -38.66
CA ILE A 200 18.75 2.19 -37.61
C ILE A 200 17.36 2.05 -38.25
N SER A 201 17.09 2.83 -39.29
CA SER A 201 15.83 2.80 -40.03
C SER A 201 15.54 1.41 -40.60
N LEU A 202 16.53 0.77 -41.24
CA LEU A 202 16.40 -0.57 -41.78
C LEU A 202 16.12 -1.62 -40.70
N GLU A 203 16.83 -1.57 -39.56
CA GLU A 203 16.63 -2.53 -38.47
C GLU A 203 15.27 -2.36 -37.79
N LEU A 204 14.89 -1.12 -37.46
CA LEU A 204 13.58 -0.84 -36.87
C LEU A 204 12.45 -1.23 -37.82
N ALA A 205 12.57 -0.89 -39.11
CA ALA A 205 11.58 -1.28 -40.11
C ALA A 205 11.40 -2.79 -40.18
N GLN A 206 12.51 -3.56 -40.15
CA GLN A 206 12.46 -5.01 -40.19
C GLN A 206 11.76 -5.61 -38.96
N VAL A 207 12.06 -5.09 -37.76
CA VAL A 207 11.42 -5.55 -36.51
C VAL A 207 9.93 -5.22 -36.51
N ILE A 208 9.58 -3.96 -36.76
CA ILE A 208 8.19 -3.48 -36.76
C ILE A 208 7.38 -4.27 -37.77
N LYS A 209 7.87 -4.42 -39.01
CA LYS A 209 7.22 -5.23 -40.04
C LYS A 209 6.96 -6.65 -39.60
N THR A 210 7.97 -7.32 -39.03
CA THR A 210 7.87 -8.73 -38.62
C THR A 210 6.81 -8.92 -37.54
N LEU A 211 6.74 -8.01 -36.56
CA LEU A 211 5.75 -8.08 -35.50
C LEU A 211 4.35 -7.64 -35.96
N ALA A 212 4.27 -6.67 -36.88
CA ALA A 212 3.00 -6.19 -37.42
C ALA A 212 2.28 -7.25 -38.26
N ILE A 213 3.00 -8.14 -38.95
CA ILE A 213 2.40 -9.26 -39.71
C ILE A 213 2.19 -10.54 -38.88
N HIS A 214 2.57 -10.53 -37.60
CA HIS A 214 2.39 -11.68 -36.71
C HIS A 214 0.89 -11.91 -36.44
N SER A 215 0.46 -13.17 -36.32
CA SER A 215 -0.96 -13.53 -36.15
C SER A 215 -1.58 -12.96 -34.87
N GLU A 216 -0.75 -12.71 -33.86
CA GLU A 216 -1.13 -12.20 -32.53
C GLU A 216 -0.71 -10.73 -32.33
N ASN A 217 -0.50 -9.97 -33.42
CA ASN A 217 0.01 -8.58 -33.35
C ASN A 217 -0.75 -7.67 -32.37
N SER A 218 -2.06 -7.88 -32.21
CA SER A 218 -2.95 -7.10 -31.35
C SER A 218 -2.60 -7.24 -29.88
N ASN A 219 -1.93 -8.33 -29.51
CA ASN A 219 -1.53 -8.68 -28.15
C ASN A 219 -0.08 -8.30 -27.85
N ILE A 220 0.62 -7.65 -28.80
CA ILE A 220 2.04 -7.32 -28.71
C ILE A 220 2.23 -5.83 -28.41
N THR A 221 3.10 -5.55 -27.42
CA THR A 221 3.73 -4.24 -27.22
C THR A 221 5.22 -4.36 -27.51
N LEU A 222 5.71 -3.61 -28.49
CA LEU A 222 7.12 -3.41 -28.75
C LEU A 222 7.61 -2.16 -28.00
N LEU A 223 8.49 -2.36 -27.05
CA LEU A 223 9.22 -1.32 -26.35
C LEU A 223 10.52 -1.00 -27.08
N ILE A 224 10.80 0.28 -27.27
CA ILE A 224 12.01 0.75 -27.94
C ILE A 224 12.78 1.64 -26.97
N ASP A 225 13.95 1.17 -26.53
CA ASP A 225 14.83 1.96 -25.68
C ASP A 225 15.39 3.17 -26.44
N THR A 226 15.37 4.34 -25.81
CA THR A 226 15.86 5.60 -26.41
C THR A 226 17.08 6.15 -25.67
N ASN A 227 17.92 5.28 -25.11
CA ASN A 227 19.16 5.73 -24.51
C ASN A 227 20.09 6.32 -25.61
N ASN A 228 20.71 7.46 -25.32
CA ASN A 228 21.53 8.25 -26.25
C ASN A 228 20.78 9.02 -27.36
N ILE A 229 19.46 9.16 -27.29
CA ILE A 229 18.68 10.06 -28.17
C ILE A 229 17.63 10.83 -27.34
N ALA A 230 17.25 12.04 -27.77
CA ALA A 230 16.14 12.74 -27.15
C ALA A 230 14.81 12.04 -27.49
N THR A 231 13.88 11.98 -26.54
CA THR A 231 12.58 11.31 -26.74
C THR A 231 11.82 11.88 -27.94
N GLU A 232 11.80 13.20 -28.10
CA GLU A 232 11.13 13.87 -29.24
C GLU A 232 11.75 13.47 -30.59
N ASP A 233 13.08 13.34 -30.66
CA ASP A 233 13.77 12.93 -31.88
C ASP A 233 13.49 11.47 -32.22
N ALA A 234 13.45 10.59 -31.21
CA ALA A 234 13.10 9.19 -31.41
C ALA A 234 11.64 9.00 -31.85
N GLU A 235 10.70 9.78 -31.30
CA GLU A 235 9.29 9.77 -31.73
C GLU A 235 9.14 10.19 -33.20
N LEU A 236 9.81 11.27 -33.60
CA LEU A 236 9.82 11.73 -34.99
C LEU A 236 10.43 10.67 -35.92
N PHE A 237 11.54 10.06 -35.50
CA PHE A 237 12.19 9.00 -36.25
C PHE A 237 11.26 7.79 -36.43
N LEU A 238 10.66 7.29 -35.36
CA LEU A 238 9.74 6.15 -35.39
C LEU A 238 8.49 6.44 -36.23
N SER A 239 7.97 7.67 -36.15
CA SER A 239 6.87 8.11 -37.02
C SER A 239 7.28 8.04 -38.49
N SER A 240 8.51 8.43 -38.84
CA SER A 240 9.00 8.36 -40.23
C SER A 240 9.14 6.92 -40.72
N VAL A 241 9.69 6.03 -39.90
CA VAL A 241 9.83 4.60 -40.23
C VAL A 241 8.47 3.96 -40.45
N THR A 242 7.51 4.24 -39.55
CA THR A 242 6.15 3.70 -39.62
C THR A 242 5.41 4.20 -40.87
N MET A 243 5.53 5.50 -41.20
CA MET A 243 4.93 6.07 -42.40
C MET A 243 5.51 5.48 -43.69
N ASN A 244 6.82 5.24 -43.74
CA ASN A 244 7.45 4.61 -44.90
C ASN A 244 6.93 3.17 -45.09
N LEU A 245 6.79 2.39 -44.02
CA LEU A 245 6.22 1.04 -44.09
C LEU A 245 4.76 1.05 -44.58
N LEU A 246 3.95 2.01 -44.11
CA LEU A 246 2.57 2.20 -44.58
C LEU A 246 2.52 2.53 -46.08
N MET A 247 3.42 3.39 -46.57
CA MET A 247 3.40 3.88 -47.95
C MET A 247 4.04 2.91 -48.96
N GLU A 248 5.16 2.28 -48.61
CA GLU A 248 5.94 1.46 -49.54
C GLU A 248 5.50 -0.01 -49.56
N GLU A 249 4.91 -0.51 -48.47
CA GLU A 249 4.63 -1.94 -48.31
C GLU A 249 3.14 -2.29 -48.11
N ASP A 250 2.24 -1.29 -48.17
CA ASP A 250 0.78 -1.45 -47.97
C ASP A 250 0.45 -2.18 -46.64
N LEU A 251 1.28 -1.93 -45.62
CA LEU A 251 1.27 -2.64 -44.35
C LEU A 251 0.61 -1.78 -43.29
N ASP A 252 -0.62 -2.11 -42.94
CA ASP A 252 -1.38 -1.37 -41.93
C ASP A 252 -0.86 -1.68 -40.52
N ILE A 253 0.06 -0.83 -40.04
CA ILE A 253 0.60 -0.90 -38.68
C ILE A 253 -0.36 -0.25 -37.67
N THR A 254 -1.37 0.49 -38.15
CA THR A 254 -2.29 1.22 -37.26
C THR A 254 -3.28 0.29 -36.54
N ASP A 255 -3.50 -0.91 -37.07
CA ASP A 255 -4.35 -1.95 -36.47
C ASP A 255 -3.50 -3.07 -35.84
N GLY A 256 -3.24 -2.96 -34.53
CA GLY A 256 -2.85 -4.09 -33.69
C GLY A 256 -1.59 -3.90 -32.86
N LEU A 257 -0.43 -3.72 -33.50
CA LEU A 257 0.86 -3.65 -32.80
C LEU A 257 0.97 -2.34 -32.00
N GLU A 258 1.20 -2.44 -30.69
CA GLU A 258 1.51 -1.27 -29.87
C GLU A 258 3.03 -1.02 -29.90
N ILE A 259 3.44 0.23 -30.17
CA ILE A 259 4.84 0.64 -30.10
C ILE A 259 4.96 1.73 -29.05
N SER A 260 5.83 1.53 -28.08
CA SER A 260 6.07 2.48 -26.99
C SER A 260 7.55 2.72 -26.80
N ILE A 261 7.90 3.96 -26.49
CA ILE A 261 9.27 4.36 -26.21
C ILE A 261 9.58 4.21 -24.73
N VAL A 262 10.77 3.71 -24.43
CA VAL A 262 11.30 3.62 -23.06
C VAL A 262 12.53 4.51 -22.96
N GLY A 263 12.37 5.67 -22.31
CA GLY A 263 13.45 6.61 -22.07
C GLY A 263 13.60 6.93 -20.58
N ASN A 264 14.84 6.98 -20.10
CA ASN A 264 15.20 7.53 -18.77
C ASN A 264 14.48 6.88 -17.57
N LEU A 265 14.16 5.59 -17.62
CA LEU A 265 13.63 4.87 -16.46
C LEU A 265 14.68 4.76 -15.35
N ALA A 266 14.29 5.04 -14.12
CA ALA A 266 15.11 4.79 -12.94
C ALA A 266 15.22 3.29 -12.65
N ASP A 267 16.26 2.87 -11.91
CA ASP A 267 16.48 1.47 -11.51
C ASP A 267 15.25 0.79 -10.91
N ILE A 268 14.44 1.55 -10.15
CA ILE A 268 13.24 1.02 -9.51
C ILE A 268 12.10 0.75 -10.52
N GLN A 269 12.00 1.56 -11.57
CA GLN A 269 11.05 1.36 -12.65
C GLN A 269 11.46 0.16 -13.51
N TRP A 270 12.75 0.01 -13.81
CA TRP A 270 13.29 -1.19 -14.47
C TRP A 270 13.01 -2.47 -13.69
N LYS A 271 13.17 -2.46 -12.36
CA LYS A 271 12.83 -3.63 -11.52
C LYS A 271 11.37 -4.06 -11.62
N VAL A 272 10.46 -3.11 -11.86
CA VAL A 272 9.02 -3.40 -12.03
C VAL A 272 8.69 -3.77 -13.48
N LEU A 273 9.38 -3.17 -14.46
CA LEU A 273 9.17 -3.43 -15.88
C LEU A 273 9.74 -4.79 -16.33
N LEU A 274 10.97 -5.13 -15.93
CA LEU A 274 11.67 -6.34 -16.39
C LEU A 274 10.84 -7.63 -16.25
N PRO A 275 10.17 -7.92 -15.10
CA PRO A 275 9.33 -9.12 -14.98
C PRO A 275 8.10 -9.16 -15.91
N ARG A 276 7.75 -8.03 -16.54
CA ARG A 276 6.64 -7.92 -17.49
C ARG A 276 7.09 -8.07 -18.95
N LEU A 277 8.40 -8.13 -19.20
CA LEU A 277 8.99 -8.33 -20.52
C LEU A 277 9.17 -9.82 -20.79
N HIS A 278 8.70 -10.26 -21.95
CA HIS A 278 8.79 -11.64 -22.42
C HIS A 278 10.17 -11.96 -23.01
N GLY A 279 10.86 -10.93 -23.48
CA GLY A 279 12.25 -10.99 -23.89
C GLY A 279 12.67 -9.78 -24.70
N ARG A 280 13.91 -9.81 -25.16
CA ARG A 280 14.46 -8.82 -26.08
C ARG A 280 14.59 -9.40 -27.48
N ILE A 281 14.37 -8.58 -28.50
CA ILE A 281 14.72 -8.93 -29.87
C ILE A 281 16.14 -8.43 -30.13
N VAL A 282 17.02 -9.33 -30.55
CA VAL A 282 18.43 -9.01 -30.81
C VAL A 282 18.54 -8.20 -32.09
N LEU A 283 19.08 -6.98 -31.99
CA LEU A 283 19.45 -6.17 -33.15
C LEU A 283 20.89 -6.49 -33.60
N LYS A 284 21.19 -6.27 -34.88
CA LYS A 284 22.56 -6.39 -35.41
C LYS A 284 23.47 -5.33 -34.81
N HIS A 285 22.95 -4.12 -34.60
CA HIS A 285 23.64 -3.03 -33.89
C HIS A 285 22.88 -2.66 -32.62
N GLU A 286 23.04 -3.50 -31.58
CA GLU A 286 22.39 -3.30 -30.29
C GLU A 286 23.25 -2.46 -29.35
N ASN A 287 22.61 -1.51 -28.66
CA ASN A 287 23.24 -0.69 -27.62
C ASN A 287 23.53 -1.52 -26.36
N GLN A 288 24.70 -2.16 -26.32
CA GLN A 288 25.13 -3.01 -25.21
C GLN A 288 25.22 -2.26 -23.87
N GLN A 289 25.53 -0.96 -23.90
CA GLN A 289 25.61 -0.16 -22.68
C GLN A 289 24.22 0.04 -22.07
N ALA A 290 23.22 0.39 -22.89
CA ALA A 290 21.84 0.54 -22.45
C ALA A 290 21.26 -0.79 -21.94
N LEU A 291 21.54 -1.89 -22.65
CA LEU A 291 21.13 -3.24 -22.26
C LEU A 291 21.62 -3.60 -20.84
N ILE A 292 22.92 -3.42 -20.57
CA ILE A 292 23.53 -3.73 -19.27
C ILE A 292 23.01 -2.78 -18.18
N GLN A 293 22.85 -1.49 -18.50
CA GLN A 293 22.33 -0.51 -17.55
C GLN A 293 20.90 -0.86 -17.12
N ALA A 294 20.06 -1.27 -18.07
CA ALA A 294 18.70 -1.75 -17.82
C ALA A 294 18.65 -3.14 -17.16
N LYS A 295 19.79 -3.86 -17.07
CA LYS A 295 19.88 -5.27 -16.64
C LYS A 295 19.02 -6.22 -17.49
N ALA A 296 18.78 -5.82 -18.74
CA ALA A 296 17.97 -6.55 -19.70
C ALA A 296 18.78 -7.66 -20.40
N ASP A 297 20.08 -7.79 -20.12
CA ASP A 297 20.92 -8.93 -20.50
C ASP A 297 20.45 -10.25 -19.87
N THR A 298 19.63 -10.17 -18.82
CA THR A 298 19.00 -11.32 -18.15
C THR A 298 17.74 -11.84 -18.87
N LEU A 299 17.20 -11.08 -19.83
CA LEU A 299 16.01 -11.47 -20.59
C LEU A 299 16.31 -12.54 -21.63
N SER A 300 15.32 -13.35 -21.97
CA SER A 300 15.37 -14.24 -23.14
C SER A 300 15.67 -13.41 -24.39
N ALA A 301 16.68 -13.83 -25.15
CA ALA A 301 17.10 -13.19 -26.39
C ALA A 301 16.49 -13.92 -27.59
N TYR A 302 15.71 -13.21 -28.40
CA TYR A 302 15.08 -13.74 -29.59
C TYR A 302 15.71 -13.15 -30.86
N GLU A 303 16.12 -14.04 -31.77
CA GLU A 303 16.49 -13.64 -33.13
C GLU A 303 15.22 -13.30 -33.92
N LEU A 304 15.25 -12.24 -34.72
CA LEU A 304 14.06 -11.78 -35.46
C LEU A 304 13.46 -12.88 -36.37
N ALA A 305 14.31 -13.77 -36.91
CA ALA A 305 13.88 -14.90 -37.72
C ALA A 305 12.95 -15.88 -36.98
N SER A 306 13.03 -15.97 -35.65
CA SER A 306 12.18 -16.86 -34.84
C SER A 306 10.70 -16.48 -34.88
N PHE A 307 10.38 -15.20 -35.05
CA PHE A 307 9.00 -14.70 -35.16
C PHE A 307 8.41 -14.91 -36.56
N SER A 308 9.26 -15.08 -37.59
CA SER A 308 8.81 -15.29 -38.97
C SER A 308 8.42 -16.74 -39.31
N GLN A 309 8.89 -17.71 -38.50
CA GLN A 309 8.68 -19.15 -38.72
C GLN A 309 7.61 -19.77 -37.82
N ALA A 310 7.16 -19.05 -36.78
CA ALA A 310 6.20 -19.54 -35.80
C ALA A 310 4.77 -19.57 -36.38
N ARG A 311 4.44 -20.67 -37.05
CA ARG A 311 3.05 -21.12 -37.11
C ARG A 311 2.70 -21.73 -35.75
N ASP A 312 1.89 -20.99 -34.99
CA ASP A 312 1.01 -21.43 -33.90
C ASP A 312 1.67 -22.12 -32.68
N LYS A 313 1.58 -21.42 -31.54
CA LYS A 313 1.50 -21.91 -30.13
C LYS A 313 2.74 -22.01 -29.24
N GLU A 314 3.97 -21.85 -29.71
CA GLU A 314 5.14 -21.98 -28.80
C GLU A 314 5.41 -20.74 -27.92
N PHE A 315 4.99 -19.54 -28.32
CA PHE A 315 5.29 -18.30 -27.57
C PHE A 315 4.33 -18.00 -26.40
N PHE A 316 3.16 -18.64 -26.36
CA PHE A 316 2.14 -18.41 -25.31
C PHE A 316 2.12 -19.48 -24.21
N LEU A 317 3.06 -20.43 -24.22
CA LEU A 317 3.15 -21.52 -23.25
C LEU A 317 4.55 -21.56 -22.63
N VAL A 318 4.81 -20.65 -21.71
CA VAL A 318 5.76 -20.88 -20.63
C VAL A 318 5.01 -20.65 -19.32
N GLU A 319 4.65 -21.75 -18.64
CA GLU A 319 4.11 -21.77 -17.27
C GLU A 319 5.13 -21.26 -16.25
#